data_AF-A0ABC8RY85-F1
#
_entry.id   AF-A0ABC8RY85-F1
#
_cell.length_a   1.000
_cell.length_b   1.000
_cell.length_c   1.000
_cell.angle_alpha   90.00
_cell.angle_beta   90.00
_cell.angle_gamma   90.00
#
_symmetry.space_group_name_H-M   'P 1'
#
loop_
_entity.id
_entity.type
_entity.pdbx_description
1 polymer ?
#
loop_
_entity_poly.entity_id
_entity_poly.type
_entity_poly.pdbx_seq_one_letter_code
_entity_poly.pdbx_strand_id
1 'polypeptide(L)' 'MLTFEGQKILGSQNIVAKLTSLPFQQRQLQITTVDCQPSGHAGGILVFVSGNLQLAGEQHALKLSQLDAV' A
#
# COMPACT_ATOMS: atom_id res chain seq x y z
N MET A 1 4.77 8.27 7.46
CA MET A 1 3.33 8.61 7.54
C MET A 1 2.60 7.71 6.54
N LEU A 2 1.42 7.19 6.88
CA LEU A 2 0.56 6.48 5.91
C LEU A 2 -0.61 7.38 5.53
N THR A 3 -0.95 7.45 4.25
CA THR A 3 -2.26 7.94 3.80
C THR A 3 -2.99 6.76 3.17
N PHE A 4 -4.16 6.40 3.71
CA PHE A 4 -4.95 5.26 3.24
C PHE A 4 -6.38 5.72 2.99
N GLU A 5 -6.87 5.61 1.74
CA GLU A 5 -8.22 6.04 1.34
C GLU A 5 -8.57 7.45 1.82
N GLY A 6 -7.65 8.40 1.64
CA GLY A 6 -7.81 9.81 2.03
C GLY A 6 -7.53 10.12 3.53
N GLN A 7 -7.38 9.11 4.38
CA GLN A 7 -7.09 9.29 5.81
C GLN A 7 -5.59 9.33 6.07
N LYS A 8 -5.11 10.35 6.79
CA LYS A 8 -3.71 10.46 7.23
C LYS A 8 -3.53 9.78 8.59
N ILE A 9 -2.54 8.89 8.68
CA ILE A 9 -2.16 8.16 9.89
C ILE A 9 -0.68 8.42 10.20
N LEU A 10 -0.41 8.93 11.40
CA LEU A 10 0.93 9.30 11.86
C LEU A 10 1.40 8.36 12.97
N GLY A 11 2.68 7.99 12.92
CA GLY A 11 3.32 7.10 13.89
C GLY A 11 3.11 5.62 13.61
N SER A 12 4.14 4.81 13.85
CA SER A 12 4.15 3.38 13.54
C SER A 12 3.03 2.60 14.24
N GLN A 13 2.76 2.88 15.52
CA GLN A 13 1.71 2.20 16.28
C GLN A 13 0.32 2.42 15.66
N ASN A 14 0.00 3.66 15.29
CA ASN A 14 -1.29 3.99 14.67
C ASN A 14 -1.40 3.38 13.26
N ILE A 15 -0.30 3.35 12.50
CA ILE A 15 -0.23 2.72 11.18
C ILE A 15 -0.52 1.22 11.30
N VAL A 16 0.14 0.53 12.23
CA VAL A 16 -0.10 -0.89 12.49
C VAL A 16 -1.55 -1.12 12.89
N ALA A 17 -2.06 -0.34 13.85
CA ALA A 17 -3.46 -0.45 14.30
C ALA A 17 -4.46 -0.29 13.14
N LYS A 18 -4.25 0.69 12.25
CA LYS A 18 -5.08 0.90 11.05
C LYS A 18 -5.01 -0.28 10.08
N LEU A 19 -3.81 -0.81 9.80
CA LEU A 19 -3.65 -1.94 8.87
C LEU A 19 -4.25 -3.23 9.43
N THR A 20 -4.15 -3.45 10.75
CA THR A 20 -4.74 -4.63 11.42
C THR A 20 -6.25 -4.52 11.62
N SER A 21 -6.81 -3.31 11.63
CA SER A 21 -8.27 -3.12 11.76
C SER A 21 -9.02 -3.37 10.45
N LEU A 22 -8.32 -3.54 9.32
CA LEU A 22 -8.95 -3.82 8.03
C LEU A 22 -9.53 -5.23 8.04
N PRO A 23 -10.75 -5.45 7.51
CA PRO A 23 -11.45 -6.73 7.56
C PRO A 23 -10.91 -7.74 6.54
N PHE A 24 -9.58 -7.84 6.38
CA PHE A 24 -8.91 -8.75 5.46
C PHE A 24 -8.40 -9.97 6.23
N GLN A 25 -9.14 -11.07 6.20
CA GLN A 25 -8.76 -12.32 6.88
C GLN A 25 -7.60 -13.02 6.15
N GLN A 26 -7.77 -13.21 4.84
CA GLN A 26 -6.76 -13.75 3.93
C GLN A 26 -6.76 -12.87 2.69
N ARG A 27 -5.60 -12.29 2.41
CA ARG A 27 -5.38 -11.42 1.26
C ARG A 27 -4.18 -11.93 0.48
N GLN A 28 -4.33 -12.05 -0.83
CA GLN A 28 -3.21 -12.30 -1.73
C GLN A 28 -2.92 -11.01 -2.50
N LEU A 29 -1.71 -10.50 -2.35
CA LEU A 29 -1.23 -9.37 -3.13
C LEU A 29 -0.65 -9.88 -4.43
N GLN A 30 -1.20 -9.44 -5.56
CA GLN A 30 -0.65 -9.66 -6.88
C GLN A 30 -0.11 -8.33 -7.41
N ILE A 31 1.21 -8.20 -7.46
CA ILE A 31 1.87 -7.01 -7.97
C ILE A 31 1.86 -7.07 -9.50
N THR A 32 1.41 -5.99 -10.13
CA THR A 32 1.37 -5.86 -11.60
C THR A 32 2.56 -5.05 -12.10
N THR A 33 2.78 -3.87 -11.53
CA THR A 33 3.96 -3.04 -11.88
C THR A 33 4.64 -2.52 -10.62
N VAL A 34 5.96 -2.33 -10.74
CA VAL A 34 6.79 -1.61 -9.78
C VAL A 34 7.67 -0.67 -10.58
N ASP A 35 7.52 0.62 -10.34
CA ASP A 35 8.28 1.67 -11.01
C ASP A 35 9.09 2.45 -9.96
N CYS A 36 10.40 2.55 -10.14
CA CYS A 36 11.31 3.19 -9.21
C CYS A 36 11.97 4.41 -9.86
N GLN A 37 11.97 5.54 -9.17
CA GLN A 37 12.59 6.78 -9.65
C GLN A 37 13.39 7.47 -8.52
N PRO A 38 14.49 8.18 -8.84
CA PRO A 38 15.13 9.06 -7.88
C PRO A 38 14.13 10.13 -7.39
N SER A 39 14.04 10.33 -6.07
CA SER A 39 13.08 11.28 -5.48
C SER A 39 13.50 12.77 -5.61
N GLY A 40 14.68 13.03 -6.17
CA GLY A 40 15.30 14.37 -6.21
C GLY A 40 15.83 14.87 -4.85
N HIS A 41 15.50 14.19 -3.75
CA HIS A 41 16.03 14.46 -2.41
C HIS A 41 17.22 13.53 -2.13
N ALA A 42 18.16 13.98 -1.30
CA ALA A 42 19.47 13.36 -1.05
C ALA A 42 19.45 11.81 -0.93
N GLY A 43 19.62 11.12 -2.07
CA GLY A 43 19.68 9.66 -2.14
C GLY A 43 18.34 8.92 -1.97
N GLY A 44 17.21 9.62 -1.87
CA GLY A 44 15.90 8.99 -1.67
C GLY A 44 15.31 8.42 -2.95
N ILE A 45 14.45 7.42 -2.84
CA ILE A 45 13.79 6.72 -3.94
C ILE A 45 12.27 6.86 -3.81
N LEU A 46 11.60 7.17 -4.92
CA LEU A 46 10.16 7.04 -5.05
C LEU A 46 9.84 5.70 -5.71
N VAL A 47 8.94 4.94 -5.09
CA VAL A 47 8.49 3.64 -5.59
C VAL A 47 6.98 3.71 -5.79
N PHE A 48 6.54 3.47 -7.02
CA PHE A 48 5.12 3.29 -7.34
C PHE A 48 4.83 1.81 -7.56
N VAL A 49 3.87 1.28 -6.82
CA VAL A 49 3.44 -0.12 -6.91
C VAL A 49 1.98 -0.15 -7.31
N SER A 50 1.68 -0.85 -8.40
CA SER A 50 0.30 -1.14 -8.80
C SER A 50 0.02 -2.64 -8.73
N GLY A 51 -1.21 -3.01 -8.46
CA GLY A 51 -1.55 -4.42 -8.34
C GLY A 51 -3.01 -4.69 -8.03
N ASN A 52 -3.26 -5.93 -7.66
CA ASN A 52 -4.56 -6.42 -7.22
C ASN A 52 -4.46 -7.07 -5.84
N LEU A 53 -5.49 -6.87 -5.04
CA LEU A 53 -5.70 -7.49 -3.75
C LEU A 53 -6.85 -8.47 -3.90
N GLN A 54 -6.53 -9.76 -3.94
CA GLN A 54 -7.52 -10.82 -3.95
C GLN A 54 -7.91 -11.15 -2.52
N LEU A 55 -9.21 -11.02 -2.20
CA LEU A 55 -9.76 -11.42 -0.91
C LEU A 55 -10.34 -12.83 -1.02
N ALA A 56 -10.24 -13.61 0.05
CA ALA A 56 -10.84 -14.93 0.11
C ALA A 56 -12.38 -14.84 -0.01
N GLY A 57 -12.96 -15.67 -0.88
CA GLY A 57 -14.40 -15.70 -1.13
C GLY A 57 -14.93 -14.65 -2.12
N GLU A 58 -14.12 -13.65 -2.47
CA GLU A 58 -14.48 -12.65 -3.49
C GLU A 58 -14.10 -13.12 -4.89
N GLN A 59 -15.00 -12.94 -5.87
CA GLN A 59 -14.69 -13.28 -7.27
C GLN A 59 -13.82 -12.22 -7.96
N HIS A 60 -13.91 -10.97 -7.52
CA HIS A 60 -13.24 -9.85 -8.16
C HIS A 60 -12.12 -9.33 -7.25
N ALA A 61 -10.93 -9.17 -7.82
CA ALA A 61 -9.82 -8.58 -7.12
C ALA A 61 -9.98 -7.06 -7.01
N LEU A 62 -9.58 -6.49 -5.88
CA LEU A 62 -9.55 -5.05 -5.67
C LEU A 62 -8.28 -4.47 -6.28
N LYS A 63 -8.38 -3.42 -7.09
CA LYS A 63 -7.19 -2.72 -7.61
C LYS A 63 -6.55 -1.91 -6.49
N LEU A 64 -5.23 -1.91 -6.43
CA LEU A 64 -4.46 -1.08 -5.51
C LEU A 64 -3.39 -0.27 -6.26
N SER A 65 -3.12 0.91 -5.71
CA SER A 65 -1.99 1.77 -6.09
C SER A 65 -1.36 2.28 -4.81
N GLN A 66 -0.05 2.09 -4.67
CA GLN A 66 0.73 2.54 -3.53
C GLN A 66 1.91 3.37 -4.01
N LEU A 67 2.13 4.52 -3.39
CA LEU A 67 3.35 5.30 -3.54
C LEU A 67 4.13 5.22 -2.23
N ASP A 68 5.39 4.84 -2.32
CA ASP A 68 6.32 4.79 -1.20
C ASP A 68 7.52 5.71 -1.47
N ALA A 69 8.04 6.32 -0.41
CA ALA A 69 9.20 7.19 -0.43
C ALA A 69 10.21 6.67 0.60
N VAL A 70 11.35 6.20 0.10
CA VAL A 70 12.44 5.59 0.88
C VAL A 70 13.62 6.53 0.95
#